data_AF-E6J2Z0-F1
#
_entry.id   AF-E6J2Z0-F1
#
_cell.length_a   1.000
_cell.length_b   1.000
_cell.length_c   1.000
_cell.angle_alpha   90.00
_cell.angle_beta   90.00
_cell.angle_gamma   90.00
#
_symmetry.space_group_name_H-M   'P 1'
#
loop_
_entity.id
_entity.type
_entity.pdbx_description
1 polymer ?
#
loop_
_entity_poly.entity_id
_entity_poly.type
_entity_poly.pdbx_seq_one_letter_code
_entity_poly.pdbx_strand_id
1 'polypeptide(L)'
;FAYNAQVACDKHGWALGYSIHAGNIHDSQAFPELFDKIKALNPHYLIADSGYKTPSIAPYFLTLGVIPVFPYTRPRNKKDMLRPKEFMYDEYYDVYLCPENHPLSYSRTTRDGYREYKSNPAVCQYCPLLSVCTQSKNHQKVITRHLWKDDLEVCEDIRHQREMKERYQQRKETIERLFGTAKEYHNLRYTRLKGKSKMEATLGLTLACLNMKKYSKIMAGIVFLFCIKVILSRPIVITIVKEKTNWIKIPVCLQS
;
A
#
# COMPACT_ATOMS: atom_id res chain seq x y z
N PHE A 1 19.76 13.66 10.97
CA PHE A 1 18.35 13.96 10.67
C PHE A 1 17.96 13.13 9.48
N ALA A 2 16.91 12.33 9.59
CA ALA A 2 16.36 11.58 8.47
C ALA A 2 14.98 12.15 8.15
N TYR A 3 14.64 12.22 6.88
CA TYR A 3 13.35 12.69 6.39
C TYR A 3 12.71 11.59 5.55
N ASN A 4 11.40 11.42 5.71
CA ASN A 4 10.57 10.53 4.91
C ASN A 4 9.85 11.40 3.87
N ALA A 5 10.01 11.08 2.59
CA ALA A 5 9.50 11.86 1.47
C ALA A 5 8.42 11.07 0.75
N GLN A 6 7.16 11.44 0.93
CA GLN A 6 6.05 10.77 0.26
C GLN A 6 5.70 11.52 -1.02
N VAL A 7 5.51 10.79 -2.12
CA VAL A 7 5.17 11.37 -3.42
C VAL A 7 4.00 10.61 -4.01
N ALA A 8 3.11 11.34 -4.68
CA ALA A 8 2.02 10.81 -5.47
C ALA A 8 2.27 11.07 -6.96
N CYS A 9 2.04 10.07 -7.80
CA CYS A 9 2.23 10.15 -9.25
C CYS A 9 1.03 9.61 -10.03
N ASP A 10 0.82 10.10 -11.24
CA ASP A 10 -0.19 9.53 -12.14
C ASP A 10 0.32 8.27 -12.89
N LYS A 11 -0.54 7.65 -13.70
CA LYS A 11 -0.20 6.50 -14.57
C LYS A 11 0.96 6.75 -15.54
N HIS A 12 1.26 8.01 -15.85
CA HIS A 12 2.35 8.34 -16.76
C HIS A 12 3.64 8.65 -15.98
N GLY A 13 3.61 8.73 -14.65
CA GLY A 13 4.73 9.12 -13.80
C GLY A 13 4.94 10.64 -13.73
N TRP A 14 3.88 11.44 -13.81
CA TRP A 14 3.90 12.86 -13.44
C TRP A 14 3.72 12.98 -11.94
N ALA A 15 4.60 13.74 -11.27
CA ALA A 15 4.43 14.03 -9.85
C ALA A 15 3.22 14.96 -9.67
N LEU A 16 2.22 14.52 -8.90
CA LEU A 16 0.98 15.24 -8.63
C LEU A 16 1.00 15.96 -7.28
N GLY A 17 1.69 15.38 -6.31
CA GLY A 17 1.77 15.92 -4.95
C GLY A 17 2.90 15.25 -4.17
N TYR A 18 3.36 15.91 -3.11
CA TYR A 18 4.39 15.38 -2.23
C TYR A 18 4.23 15.95 -0.81
N SER A 19 4.74 15.23 0.19
CA SER A 19 4.85 15.68 1.58
C SER A 19 6.16 15.21 2.20
N ILE A 20 6.62 15.91 3.24
CA ILE A 20 7.85 15.56 3.96
C ILE A 20 7.57 15.43 5.46
N HIS A 21 8.04 14.34 6.01
CA HIS A 21 7.89 14.00 7.41
C HIS A 21 9.25 13.64 8.02
N ALA A 22 9.32 13.62 9.34
CA ALA A 22 10.50 13.11 10.03
C ALA A 22 10.63 11.60 9.77
N GLY A 23 11.87 11.10 9.65
CA GLY A 23 12.14 9.71 9.29
C GLY A 23 11.70 8.66 10.32
N ASN A 24 11.31 9.09 11.53
CA ASN A 24 10.72 8.22 12.55
C ASN A 24 9.20 8.07 12.43
N ILE A 25 8.55 8.86 11.58
CA ILE A 25 7.10 8.79 11.35
C ILE A 25 6.82 7.66 10.36
N HIS A 26 5.95 6.74 10.77
CA HIS A 26 5.52 5.63 9.92
C HIS A 26 4.68 6.15 8.75
N ASP A 27 4.80 5.50 7.58
CA ASP A 27 4.15 5.94 6.34
C ASP A 27 2.65 6.17 6.49
N SER A 28 1.99 5.31 7.27
CA SER A 28 0.56 5.42 7.54
C SER A 28 0.14 6.67 8.31
N GLN A 29 1.03 7.25 9.12
CA GLN A 29 0.76 8.47 9.87
C GLN A 29 1.03 9.73 9.03
N ALA A 30 1.97 9.64 8.10
CA ALA A 30 2.33 10.70 7.18
C ALA A 30 1.33 10.82 6.00
N PHE A 31 0.69 9.71 5.65
CA PHE A 31 -0.22 9.59 4.51
C PHE A 31 -1.33 10.66 4.40
N PRO A 32 -2.04 11.07 5.48
CA PRO A 32 -3.13 12.05 5.36
C PRO A 32 -2.70 13.37 4.71
N GLU A 33 -1.51 13.88 5.05
CA GLU A 33 -0.97 15.14 4.49
C GLU A 33 -0.74 15.03 2.97
N LEU A 34 -0.31 13.86 2.48
CA LEU A 34 -0.17 13.61 1.05
C LEU A 34 -1.54 13.46 0.38
N PHE A 35 -2.47 12.73 1.01
CA PHE A 35 -3.78 12.47 0.44
C PHE A 35 -4.59 13.76 0.24
N ASP A 36 -4.54 14.69 1.18
CA ASP A 36 -5.25 15.97 1.07
C ASP A 36 -4.82 16.77 -0.17
N LYS A 37 -3.56 16.66 -0.59
CA LYS A 37 -3.05 17.31 -1.81
C LYS A 37 -3.58 16.69 -3.10
N ILE A 38 -3.97 15.42 -3.08
CA ILE A 38 -4.44 14.69 -4.27
C ILE A 38 -5.95 14.39 -4.26
N LYS A 39 -6.63 14.55 -3.13
CA LYS A 39 -8.06 14.23 -2.97
C LYS A 39 -8.93 14.99 -3.96
N ALA A 40 -8.58 16.24 -4.28
CA ALA A 40 -9.29 17.07 -5.26
C ALA A 40 -9.27 16.48 -6.69
N LEU A 41 -8.31 15.60 -7.01
CA LEU A 41 -8.22 14.92 -8.30
C LEU A 41 -9.18 13.74 -8.43
N ASN A 42 -9.88 13.38 -7.33
CA ASN A 42 -10.84 12.27 -7.25
C ASN A 42 -10.33 10.97 -7.88
N PRO A 43 -9.20 10.40 -7.39
CA PRO A 43 -8.61 9.21 -7.99
C PRO A 43 -9.51 7.99 -7.79
N HIS A 44 -9.81 7.27 -8.87
CA HIS A 44 -10.61 6.05 -8.80
C HIS A 44 -9.81 4.86 -8.22
N TYR A 45 -8.51 4.83 -8.50
CA TYR A 45 -7.61 3.78 -8.01
C TYR A 45 -6.41 4.42 -7.32
N LEU A 46 -6.00 3.83 -6.21
CA LEU A 46 -4.84 4.28 -5.47
C LEU A 46 -3.92 3.09 -5.20
N ILE A 47 -2.75 3.12 -5.83
CA ILE A 47 -1.77 2.05 -5.78
C ILE A 47 -0.69 2.45 -4.80
N ALA A 48 -0.56 1.74 -3.69
CA ALA A 48 0.35 2.15 -2.62
C ALA A 48 1.25 1.01 -2.14
N ASP A 49 2.34 1.36 -1.45
CA ASP A 49 3.23 0.41 -0.81
C ASP A 49 2.59 -0.35 0.35
N SER A 50 3.26 -1.42 0.77
CA SER A 50 2.86 -2.22 1.93
C SER A 50 2.79 -1.41 3.23
N GLY A 51 3.57 -0.32 3.33
CA GLY A 51 3.55 0.59 4.48
C GLY A 51 2.22 1.34 4.68
N TYR A 52 1.43 1.50 3.61
CA TYR A 52 0.12 2.16 3.66
C TYR A 52 -1.02 1.19 3.95
N LYS A 53 -0.76 -0.12 3.94
CA LYS A 53 -1.78 -1.14 4.21
C LYS A 53 -1.98 -1.28 5.72
N THR A 54 -2.72 -0.35 6.30
CA THR A 54 -3.08 -0.35 7.72
C THR A 54 -4.59 -0.42 7.92
N PRO A 55 -5.05 -0.91 9.10
CA PRO A 55 -6.47 -0.94 9.42
C PRO A 55 -7.13 0.44 9.38
N SER A 56 -6.40 1.53 9.60
CA SER A 56 -6.95 2.90 9.53
C SER A 56 -7.13 3.44 8.10
N ILE A 57 -6.27 3.04 7.17
CA ILE A 57 -6.20 3.63 5.82
C ILE A 57 -7.10 2.87 4.83
N ALA A 58 -7.11 1.54 4.88
CA ALA A 58 -7.88 0.74 3.95
C ALA A 58 -9.39 1.06 3.98
N PRO A 59 -10.06 1.11 5.16
CA PRO A 59 -11.47 1.49 5.23
C PRO A 59 -11.69 2.94 4.81
N TYR A 60 -10.76 3.84 5.13
CA TYR A 60 -10.85 5.23 4.72
C TYR A 60 -10.90 5.38 3.19
N PHE A 61 -10.15 4.57 2.44
CA PHE A 61 -10.28 4.56 0.97
C PHE A 61 -11.60 3.99 0.49
N LEU A 62 -12.02 2.85 1.04
CA LEU A 62 -13.25 2.18 0.64
C LEU A 62 -14.48 3.07 0.90
N THR A 63 -14.53 3.75 2.05
CA THR A 63 -15.59 4.72 2.39
C THR A 63 -15.62 5.94 1.46
N LEU A 64 -14.46 6.34 0.91
CA LEU A 64 -14.38 7.41 -0.10
C LEU A 64 -14.68 6.91 -1.52
N GLY A 65 -14.95 5.62 -1.71
CA GLY A 65 -15.16 5.01 -3.04
C GLY A 65 -13.87 4.88 -3.87
N VAL A 66 -12.70 5.06 -3.25
CA VAL A 66 -11.40 4.87 -3.90
C VAL A 66 -10.99 3.42 -3.74
N ILE A 67 -10.61 2.74 -4.83
CA ILE A 67 -10.18 1.34 -4.79
C ILE A 67 -8.69 1.28 -4.45
N PRO A 68 -8.29 0.80 -3.25
CA PRO A 68 -6.88 0.68 -2.90
C PRO A 68 -6.27 -0.60 -3.46
N VAL A 69 -5.10 -0.47 -4.09
CA VAL A 69 -4.33 -1.60 -4.62
C VAL A 69 -3.03 -1.71 -3.83
N PHE A 70 -3.01 -2.65 -2.89
CA PHE A 70 -1.85 -2.92 -2.02
C PHE A 70 -1.10 -4.19 -2.44
N PRO A 71 0.22 -4.29 -2.17
CA PRO A 71 0.96 -5.53 -2.36
C PRO A 71 0.63 -6.59 -1.31
N TYR A 72 1.08 -7.81 -1.60
CA TYR A 72 1.09 -8.88 -0.60
C TYR A 72 1.99 -8.51 0.58
N THR A 73 1.45 -8.66 1.79
CA THR A 73 2.23 -8.55 3.02
C THR A 73 2.52 -9.93 3.54
N ARG A 74 3.80 -10.31 3.61
CA ARG A 74 4.18 -11.61 4.19
C ARG A 74 3.81 -11.63 5.68
N PRO A 75 3.04 -12.63 6.15
CA PRO A 75 2.71 -12.76 7.56
C PRO A 75 3.99 -12.98 8.38
N ARG A 76 4.18 -12.19 9.44
CA ARG A 76 5.32 -12.27 10.36
C ARG A 76 4.93 -13.15 11.56
N ASN A 77 4.84 -14.47 11.34
CA ASN A 77 4.56 -15.42 12.41
C ASN A 77 5.81 -16.24 12.73
N LYS A 78 5.92 -16.72 13.97
CA LYS A 78 6.93 -17.73 14.35
C LYS A 78 6.69 -18.99 13.51
N LYS A 79 7.77 -19.60 12.99
CA LYS A 79 7.69 -20.70 12.00
C LYS A 79 7.03 -21.97 12.55
N ASP A 80 7.14 -22.21 13.86
CA ASP A 80 6.77 -23.48 14.50
C ASP A 80 5.53 -23.36 15.40
N MET A 81 4.68 -22.35 15.17
CA MET A 81 3.44 -22.16 15.91
C MET A 81 2.23 -22.09 14.99
N LEU A 82 1.07 -22.46 15.52
CA LEU A 82 -0.20 -22.38 14.80
C LEU A 82 -0.46 -20.94 14.33
N ARG A 83 -0.81 -20.83 13.06
CA ARG A 83 -1.05 -19.54 12.39
C ARG A 83 -2.49 -19.10 12.61
N PRO A 84 -2.79 -17.79 12.60
CA PRO A 84 -4.17 -17.31 12.69
C PRO A 84 -5.10 -17.87 11.60
N LYS A 85 -4.56 -18.26 10.43
CA LYS A 85 -5.33 -18.88 9.34
C LYS A 85 -5.86 -20.28 9.64
N GLU A 86 -5.29 -20.96 10.63
CA GLU A 86 -5.75 -22.29 11.07
C GLU A 86 -6.92 -22.18 12.06
N PHE A 87 -7.26 -20.96 12.48
CA PHE A 87 -8.44 -20.69 13.28
C PHE A 87 -9.52 -20.11 12.37
N MET A 88 -10.66 -20.80 12.30
CA MET A 88 -11.77 -20.40 11.47
C MET A 88 -12.66 -19.42 12.25
N TYR A 89 -13.01 -18.29 11.65
CA TYR A 89 -13.97 -17.38 12.25
C TYR A 89 -15.38 -17.80 11.87
N ASP A 90 -16.26 -17.90 12.84
CA ASP A 90 -17.69 -18.10 12.65
C ASP A 90 -18.41 -16.77 12.91
N GLU A 91 -18.98 -16.21 11.84
CA GLU A 91 -19.69 -14.92 11.87
C GLU A 91 -21.03 -15.00 12.62
N TYR A 92 -21.70 -16.16 12.60
CA TYR A 92 -23.02 -16.31 13.19
C TYR A 92 -22.94 -16.33 14.72
N TYR A 93 -21.92 -17.01 15.26
CA TYR A 93 -21.72 -17.13 16.71
C TYR A 93 -20.71 -16.12 17.29
N ASP A 94 -20.03 -15.33 16.45
CA ASP A 94 -18.91 -14.44 16.82
C ASP A 94 -17.84 -15.17 17.66
N VAL A 95 -17.37 -16.30 17.14
CA VAL A 95 -16.32 -17.12 17.78
C VAL A 95 -15.25 -17.53 16.78
N TYR A 96 -14.05 -17.82 17.30
CA TYR A 96 -13.02 -18.52 16.52
C TYR A 96 -13.01 -20.00 16.89
N LEU A 97 -13.04 -20.88 15.91
CA LEU A 97 -12.86 -22.31 16.10
C LEU A 97 -11.38 -22.68 15.94
N CYS A 98 -10.83 -23.42 16.90
CA CYS A 98 -9.49 -23.99 16.79
C CYS A 98 -9.49 -25.25 15.92
N PRO A 99 -8.31 -25.79 15.54
CA PRO A 99 -8.21 -27.03 14.78
C PRO A 99 -8.86 -28.25 15.44
N GLU A 100 -8.99 -28.23 16.78
CA GLU A 100 -9.69 -29.25 17.58
C GLU A 100 -11.20 -28.91 17.76
N ASN A 101 -11.73 -27.98 16.99
CA ASN A 101 -13.14 -27.54 17.01
C ASN A 101 -13.63 -26.95 18.35
N HIS A 102 -12.73 -26.51 19.23
CA HIS A 102 -13.12 -25.76 20.43
C HIS A 102 -13.26 -24.26 20.15
N PRO A 103 -14.32 -23.61 20.66
CA PRO A 103 -14.55 -22.19 20.45
C PRO A 103 -13.66 -21.31 21.33
N LEU A 104 -13.22 -20.21 20.74
CA LEU A 104 -12.60 -19.08 21.40
C LEU A 104 -13.63 -17.95 21.40
N SER A 105 -14.16 -17.65 22.58
CA SER A 105 -15.20 -16.65 22.75
C SER A 105 -14.62 -15.24 22.83
N TYR A 106 -15.41 -14.27 22.36
CA TYR A 106 -15.09 -12.86 22.53
C TYR A 106 -14.92 -12.50 24.01
N SER A 107 -13.88 -11.74 24.33
CA SER A 107 -13.56 -11.33 25.70
C SER A 107 -13.68 -9.82 25.87
N ARG A 108 -12.96 -9.04 25.06
CA ARG A 108 -12.93 -7.58 25.17
C ARG A 108 -12.49 -6.94 23.86
N THR A 109 -12.84 -5.68 23.69
CA THR A 109 -12.25 -4.82 22.65
C THR A 109 -11.25 -3.86 23.31
N THR A 110 -10.05 -3.75 22.74
CA THR A 110 -9.04 -2.80 23.19
C THR A 110 -9.37 -1.38 22.69
N ARG A 111 -8.77 -0.36 23.31
CA ARG A 111 -8.93 1.04 22.86
C ARG A 111 -8.46 1.24 21.42
N ASP A 112 -7.50 0.43 20.97
CA ASP A 112 -6.94 0.46 19.62
C ASP A 112 -7.81 -0.29 18.59
N GLY A 113 -9.01 -0.74 18.96
CA GLY A 113 -9.96 -1.36 18.03
C GLY A 113 -9.72 -2.84 17.73
N TYR A 114 -9.02 -3.57 18.61
CA TYR A 114 -8.85 -5.03 18.48
C TYR A 114 -9.82 -5.77 19.39
N ARG A 115 -10.62 -6.68 18.80
CA ARG A 115 -11.39 -7.69 19.52
C ARG A 115 -10.48 -8.85 19.91
N GLU A 116 -10.47 -9.18 21.19
CA GLU A 116 -9.75 -10.34 21.73
C GLU A 116 -10.70 -11.53 21.88
N TYR A 117 -10.31 -12.67 21.34
CA TYR A 117 -10.99 -13.96 21.49
C TYR A 117 -10.09 -14.89 22.30
N LYS A 118 -10.65 -15.54 23.32
CA LYS A 118 -9.87 -16.34 24.28
C LYS A 118 -10.36 -17.77 24.33
N SER A 119 -9.43 -18.71 24.36
CA SER A 119 -9.74 -20.11 24.60
C SER A 119 -10.02 -20.38 26.08
N ASN A 120 -10.71 -21.48 26.36
CA ASN A 120 -10.89 -21.96 27.72
C ASN A 120 -9.63 -22.71 28.21
N PRO A 121 -8.90 -22.21 29.23
CA PRO A 121 -7.69 -22.85 29.76
C PRO A 121 -7.90 -24.28 30.23
N ALA A 122 -9.06 -24.57 30.84
CA ALA A 122 -9.36 -25.87 31.42
C ALA A 122 -9.43 -26.98 30.35
N VAL A 123 -9.86 -26.62 29.14
CA VAL A 123 -9.90 -27.53 27.99
C VAL A 123 -8.52 -27.59 27.33
N CYS A 124 -7.86 -26.45 27.17
CA CYS A 124 -6.57 -26.37 26.48
C CYS A 124 -5.42 -27.06 27.22
N GLN A 125 -5.50 -27.22 28.55
CA GLN A 125 -4.47 -27.91 29.33
C GLN A 125 -4.26 -29.36 28.89
N TYR A 126 -5.31 -30.03 28.40
CA TYR A 126 -5.28 -31.42 27.95
C TYR A 126 -5.21 -31.54 26.41
N CYS A 127 -5.00 -30.43 25.70
CA CYS A 127 -5.01 -30.40 24.24
C CYS A 127 -3.70 -30.98 23.67
N PRO A 128 -3.75 -31.90 22.69
CA PRO A 128 -2.55 -32.48 22.09
C PRO A 128 -1.71 -31.44 21.33
N LEU A 129 -2.34 -30.40 20.80
CA LEU A 129 -1.69 -29.32 20.05
C LEU A 129 -1.17 -28.18 20.93
N LEU A 130 -1.21 -28.30 22.25
CA LEU A 130 -0.86 -27.21 23.18
C LEU A 130 0.54 -26.63 22.92
N SER A 131 1.53 -27.50 22.68
CA SER A 131 2.93 -27.13 22.44
C SER A 131 3.13 -26.26 21.19
N VAL A 132 2.28 -26.46 20.16
CA VAL A 132 2.32 -25.71 18.89
C VAL A 132 1.32 -24.54 18.91
N CYS A 133 0.28 -24.61 19.74
CA CYS A 133 -0.82 -23.64 19.79
C CYS A 133 -0.46 -22.36 20.56
N THR A 134 0.05 -22.47 21.79
CA THR A 134 0.31 -21.32 22.67
C THR A 134 1.53 -21.54 23.57
N GLN A 135 2.29 -20.47 23.82
CA GLN A 135 3.40 -20.44 24.78
C GLN A 135 2.98 -19.82 26.12
N SER A 136 1.68 -19.56 26.31
CA SER A 136 1.15 -18.95 27.53
C SER A 136 1.26 -19.91 28.72
N LYS A 137 1.73 -19.40 29.86
CA LYS A 137 1.78 -20.16 31.13
C LYS A 137 0.40 -20.62 31.60
N ASN A 138 -0.65 -19.89 31.23
CA ASN A 138 -2.02 -20.20 31.61
C ASN A 138 -2.72 -21.11 30.59
N HIS A 139 -1.98 -21.70 29.64
CA HIS A 139 -2.52 -22.54 28.56
C HIS A 139 -3.64 -21.89 27.73
N GLN A 140 -3.77 -20.57 27.79
CA GLN A 140 -4.78 -19.80 27.06
C GLN A 140 -4.22 -19.33 25.71
N LYS A 141 -4.98 -19.56 24.64
CA LYS A 141 -4.75 -18.95 23.34
C LYS A 141 -5.58 -17.66 23.26
N VAL A 142 -4.94 -16.60 22.78
CA VAL A 142 -5.60 -15.32 22.49
C VAL A 142 -5.44 -15.04 20.99
N ILE A 143 -6.55 -14.75 20.33
CA ILE A 143 -6.60 -14.30 18.94
C ILE A 143 -7.12 -12.88 18.93
N THR A 144 -6.45 -12.00 18.20
CA THR A 144 -6.86 -10.62 18.02
C THR A 144 -7.38 -10.41 16.60
N ARG A 145 -8.59 -9.87 16.49
CA ARG A 145 -9.21 -9.44 15.23
C ARG A 145 -9.42 -7.94 15.28
N HIS A 146 -8.92 -7.19 14.30
CA HIS A 146 -9.20 -5.76 14.21
C HIS A 146 -10.65 -5.53 13.75
N LEU A 147 -11.32 -4.46 14.18
CA LEU A 147 -12.68 -4.11 13.73
C LEU A 147 -12.77 -4.02 12.19
N TRP A 148 -11.86 -3.28 11.58
CA TRP A 148 -11.69 -3.16 10.12
C TRP A 148 -11.00 -4.35 9.43
N LYS A 149 -11.10 -5.56 9.99
CA LYS A 149 -10.47 -6.74 9.39
C LYS A 149 -11.10 -7.09 8.03
N ASP A 150 -12.42 -6.91 7.93
CA ASP A 150 -13.21 -7.27 6.74
C ASP A 150 -12.84 -6.36 5.57
N ASP A 151 -12.68 -5.06 5.81
CA ASP A 151 -12.19 -4.09 4.82
C ASP A 151 -10.79 -4.45 4.29
N LEU A 152 -9.92 -4.96 5.16
CA LEU A 152 -8.59 -5.44 4.77
C LEU A 152 -8.66 -6.72 3.94
N GLU A 153 -9.66 -7.57 4.16
CA GLU A 153 -9.91 -8.77 3.35
C GLU A 153 -10.44 -8.39 1.98
N VAL A 154 -11.35 -7.42 1.88
CA VAL A 154 -11.77 -6.83 0.59
C VAL A 154 -10.57 -6.31 -0.20
N CYS A 155 -9.63 -5.62 0.47
CA CYS A 155 -8.40 -5.16 -0.19
C CYS A 155 -7.50 -6.33 -0.67
N GLU A 156 -7.48 -7.45 0.04
CA GLU A 156 -6.77 -8.66 -0.41
C GLU A 156 -7.45 -9.28 -1.63
N ASP A 157 -8.78 -9.32 -1.67
CA ASP A 157 -9.53 -9.83 -2.82
C ASP A 157 -9.31 -8.96 -4.06
N ILE A 158 -9.32 -7.62 -3.90
CA ILE A 158 -8.97 -6.66 -4.96
C ILE A 158 -7.58 -6.98 -5.54
N ARG A 159 -6.59 -7.27 -4.69
CA ARG A 159 -5.23 -7.61 -5.12
C ARG A 159 -5.17 -8.88 -5.99
N HIS A 160 -6.07 -9.84 -5.74
CA HIS A 160 -6.11 -11.09 -6.50
C HIS A 160 -6.71 -10.94 -7.90
N GLN A 161 -7.40 -9.83 -8.18
CA GLN A 161 -7.93 -9.53 -9.50
C GLN A 161 -6.80 -9.26 -10.52
N ARG A 162 -6.91 -9.86 -11.71
CA ARG A 162 -5.87 -9.76 -12.76
C ARG A 162 -5.57 -8.31 -13.16
N GLU A 163 -6.62 -7.50 -13.37
CA GLU A 163 -6.47 -6.10 -13.75
C GLU A 163 -5.71 -5.29 -12.68
N MET A 164 -6.00 -5.54 -11.40
CA MET A 164 -5.35 -4.83 -10.30
C MET A 164 -3.89 -5.23 -10.15
N LYS A 165 -3.57 -6.50 -10.41
CA LYS A 165 -2.19 -6.98 -10.46
C LYS A 165 -1.38 -6.30 -11.57
N GLU A 166 -1.96 -6.14 -12.75
CA GLU A 166 -1.32 -5.41 -13.87
C GLU A 166 -1.12 -3.93 -13.53
N ARG A 167 -2.14 -3.27 -12.96
CA ARG A 167 -2.02 -1.89 -12.48
C ARG A 167 -0.91 -1.75 -11.44
N TYR A 168 -0.83 -2.66 -10.47
CA TYR A 168 0.23 -2.64 -9.46
C TYR A 168 1.63 -2.70 -10.08
N GLN A 169 1.83 -3.48 -11.15
CA GLN A 169 3.12 -3.60 -11.82
C GLN A 169 3.60 -2.29 -12.47
N GLN A 170 2.69 -1.40 -12.86
CA GLN A 170 3.02 -0.10 -13.49
C GLN A 170 3.80 0.84 -12.55
N ARG A 171 3.83 0.57 -11.24
CA ARG A 171 4.64 1.35 -10.28
C ARG A 171 6.13 1.35 -10.60
N LYS A 172 6.65 0.23 -11.12
CA LYS A 172 8.06 0.08 -11.51
C LYS A 172 8.46 1.06 -12.62
N GLU A 173 7.52 1.38 -13.50
CA GLU A 173 7.73 2.24 -14.66
C GLU A 173 7.46 3.72 -14.35
N THR A 174 6.63 3.98 -13.33
CA THR A 174 6.16 5.32 -12.97
C THR A 174 6.92 5.86 -11.76
N ILE A 175 6.40 5.60 -10.56
CA ILE A 175 6.86 6.22 -9.33
C ILE A 175 8.24 5.70 -8.88
N GLU A 176 8.51 4.40 -9.00
CA GLU A 176 9.82 3.84 -8.65
C GLU A 176 10.92 4.40 -9.57
N ARG A 177 10.61 4.56 -10.86
CA ARG A 177 11.52 5.19 -11.83
C ARG A 177 11.77 6.67 -11.53
N LEU A 178 10.72 7.40 -11.12
CA LEU A 178 10.82 8.78 -10.69
C LEU A 178 11.75 8.89 -9.46
N PHE A 179 11.53 8.07 -8.43
CA PHE A 179 12.38 8.02 -7.25
C PHE A 179 13.81 7.58 -7.57
N GLY A 180 14.01 6.62 -8.48
CA GLY A 180 15.34 6.20 -8.93
C GLY A 180 16.10 7.36 -9.57
N THR A 181 15.45 8.09 -10.49
CA THR A 181 16.04 9.27 -11.15
C THR A 181 16.36 10.37 -10.15
N ALA A 182 15.45 10.62 -9.21
CA ALA A 182 15.58 11.61 -8.15
C ALA A 182 16.76 11.29 -7.20
N LYS A 183 16.92 10.02 -6.81
CA LYS A 183 18.01 9.57 -5.94
C LYS A 183 19.37 9.63 -6.64
N GLU A 184 19.43 9.18 -7.89
CA GLU A 184 20.69 9.05 -8.64
C GLU A 184 21.20 10.40 -9.16
N TYR A 185 20.36 11.15 -9.87
CA TYR A 185 20.80 12.37 -10.56
C TYR A 185 20.56 13.66 -9.77
N HIS A 186 19.67 13.64 -8.78
CA HIS A 186 19.30 14.82 -7.99
C HIS A 186 19.70 14.71 -6.52
N ASN A 187 20.61 13.79 -6.18
CA ASN A 187 21.21 13.64 -4.85
C ASN A 187 20.21 13.40 -3.71
N LEU A 188 18.98 12.92 -3.98
CA LEU A 188 18.00 12.63 -2.95
C LEU A 188 18.26 11.33 -2.17
N ARG A 189 19.41 10.68 -2.39
CA ARG A 189 19.88 9.55 -1.57
C ARG A 189 20.24 9.97 -0.15
N TYR A 190 20.66 11.23 0.04
CA TYR A 190 21.06 11.77 1.34
C TYR A 190 20.46 13.16 1.56
N THR A 191 20.02 13.42 2.78
CA THR A 191 19.44 14.71 3.17
C THR A 191 20.57 15.70 3.49
N ARG A 192 20.90 16.59 2.55
CA ARG A 192 21.98 17.58 2.72
C ARG A 192 21.57 18.82 3.50
N LEU A 193 20.28 19.13 3.53
CA LEU A 193 19.74 20.28 4.25
C LEU A 193 19.11 19.85 5.58
N LYS A 194 19.25 20.72 6.58
CA LYS A 194 18.58 20.58 7.89
C LYS A 194 17.38 21.53 7.93
N GLY A 195 16.22 20.99 8.30
CA GLY A 195 14.94 21.71 8.42
C GLY A 195 13.88 21.18 7.47
N LYS A 196 12.65 20.97 7.97
CA LYS A 196 11.51 20.46 7.19
C LYS A 196 11.24 21.34 5.97
N SER A 197 11.16 22.65 6.15
CA SER A 197 10.90 23.62 5.07
C SER A 197 11.94 23.58 3.95
N LYS A 198 13.23 23.50 4.29
CA LYS A 198 14.32 23.43 3.30
C LYS A 198 14.28 22.13 2.50
N MET A 199 14.00 21.01 3.18
CA MET A 199 13.83 19.73 2.51
C MET A 199 12.59 19.72 1.61
N GLU A 200 11.49 20.33 2.07
CA GLU A 200 10.24 20.41 1.31
C GLU A 200 10.42 21.22 0.02
N ALA A 201 11.12 22.36 0.10
CA ALA A 201 11.50 23.14 -1.06
C ALA A 201 12.42 22.35 -2.02
N THR A 202 13.40 21.61 -1.49
CA THR A 202 14.34 20.84 -2.31
C THR A 202 13.65 19.71 -3.06
N LEU A 203 12.77 18.97 -2.38
CA LEU A 203 11.98 17.90 -3.00
C LEU A 203 11.02 18.49 -4.05
N GLY A 204 10.31 19.55 -3.71
CA GLY A 204 9.40 20.23 -4.63
C GLY A 204 10.07 20.71 -5.91
N LEU A 205 11.19 21.42 -5.78
CA LEU A 205 11.99 21.88 -6.91
C LEU A 205 12.47 20.70 -7.76
N THR A 206 12.92 19.62 -7.13
CA THR A 206 13.39 18.42 -7.84
C THR A 206 12.26 17.78 -8.65
N LEU A 207 11.09 17.59 -8.04
CA LEU A 207 9.92 17.02 -8.71
C LEU A 207 9.41 17.93 -9.84
N ALA A 208 9.40 19.24 -9.64
CA ALA A 208 9.06 20.22 -10.67
C ALA A 208 10.02 20.13 -11.86
N CYS A 209 11.34 20.10 -11.61
CA CYS A 209 12.35 19.92 -12.65
C CYS A 209 12.19 18.59 -13.40
N LEU A 210 11.85 17.50 -12.72
CA LEU A 210 11.59 16.20 -13.35
C LEU A 210 10.35 16.24 -14.25
N ASN A 211 9.26 16.85 -13.78
CA ASN A 211 8.07 17.09 -14.59
C ASN A 211 8.39 17.96 -15.82
N MET A 212 9.11 19.06 -15.66
CA MET A 212 9.52 19.93 -16.78
C MET A 212 10.43 19.21 -17.79
N LYS A 213 11.40 18.42 -17.31
CA LYS A 213 12.27 17.59 -18.17
C LYS A 213 11.49 16.55 -18.96
N LYS A 214 10.44 15.99 -18.37
CA LYS A 214 9.54 15.06 -19.05
C LYS A 214 8.72 15.79 -20.11
N TYR A 215 8.14 16.94 -19.75
CA TYR A 215 7.40 17.80 -20.68
C TYR A 215 8.26 18.20 -21.89
N SER A 216 9.49 18.68 -21.66
CA SER A 216 10.38 19.10 -22.75
C SER A 216 10.73 17.95 -23.69
N LYS A 217 10.96 16.74 -23.18
CA LYS A 217 11.21 15.55 -24.01
C LYS A 217 10.00 15.16 -24.87
N ILE A 218 8.78 15.36 -24.37
CA ILE A 218 7.55 15.13 -25.11
C ILE A 218 7.41 16.19 -26.22
N MET A 219 7.58 17.47 -25.88
CA MET A 219 7.48 18.58 -26.83
C MET A 219 8.54 18.51 -27.92
N ALA A 220 9.77 18.09 -27.60
CA ALA A 220 10.84 17.91 -28.56
C ALA A 220 10.69 16.64 -29.43
N GLY A 221 9.63 15.84 -29.25
CA GLY A 221 9.41 14.60 -30.00
C GLY A 221 10.43 13.49 -29.70
N ILE A 222 11.27 13.66 -28.68
CA ILE A 222 12.35 12.69 -28.34
C ILE A 222 11.76 11.36 -27.88
N VAL A 223 10.59 11.37 -27.24
CA VAL A 223 9.83 10.14 -26.89
C VAL A 223 9.31 9.43 -28.16
N PHE A 224 8.92 10.20 -29.17
CA PHE A 224 8.43 9.69 -30.46
C PHE A 224 9.56 9.05 -31.28
N LEU A 225 10.75 9.65 -31.27
CA LEU A 225 11.94 9.15 -31.97
C LEU A 225 12.43 7.79 -31.44
N PHE A 226 12.36 7.55 -30.12
CA PHE A 226 12.70 6.24 -29.55
C PHE A 226 11.70 5.14 -29.98
N CYS A 227 10.40 5.47 -30.04
CA CYS A 227 9.38 4.53 -30.54
C CYS A 227 9.58 4.23 -32.03
N ILE A 228 9.85 5.25 -32.87
CA ILE A 228 10.12 5.05 -34.31
C ILE A 228 11.35 4.15 -34.52
N LYS A 229 12.43 4.36 -33.76
CA LYS A 229 13.65 3.54 -33.89
C LYS A 229 13.42 2.06 -33.55
N VAL A 230 12.52 1.76 -32.62
CA VAL A 230 12.11 0.38 -32.29
C VAL A 230 11.15 -0.18 -33.35
N ILE A 231 10.24 0.65 -33.85
CA ILE A 231 9.21 0.27 -34.83
C ILE A 231 9.78 0.05 -36.25
N LEU A 232 10.88 0.70 -36.63
CA LEU A 232 11.56 0.48 -37.93
C LEU A 232 12.09 -0.95 -38.15
N SER A 233 11.96 -1.85 -37.18
CA SER A 233 12.31 -3.27 -37.31
C SER A 233 11.14 -4.20 -37.73
N ARG A 234 9.90 -3.72 -37.84
CA ARG A 234 8.75 -4.49 -38.40
C ARG A 234 7.71 -3.59 -39.09
N PRO A 235 7.06 -4.03 -40.18
CA PRO A 235 6.14 -3.18 -40.94
C PRO A 235 4.94 -2.75 -40.11
N ILE A 236 4.61 -1.47 -40.21
CA ILE A 236 3.74 -0.72 -39.31
C ILE A 236 2.30 -0.74 -39.83
N VAL A 237 1.38 -1.34 -39.07
CA VAL A 237 -0.05 -0.97 -39.13
C VAL A 237 -0.21 0.25 -38.23
N ILE A 238 -0.27 1.44 -38.82
CA ILE A 238 -0.48 2.70 -38.10
C ILE A 238 -1.95 2.75 -37.68
N THR A 239 -2.25 2.26 -36.48
CA THR A 239 -3.53 2.57 -35.83
C THR A 239 -3.40 3.95 -35.20
N ILE A 240 -3.98 4.95 -35.84
CA ILE A 240 -4.13 6.29 -35.27
C ILE A 240 -5.06 6.14 -34.05
N VAL A 241 -4.48 6.14 -32.85
CA VAL A 241 -5.25 6.18 -31.60
C VAL A 241 -5.86 7.58 -31.46
N LYS A 242 -7.01 7.79 -32.10
CA LYS A 242 -7.99 8.81 -31.73
C LYS A 242 -8.80 8.31 -30.53
N GLU A 243 -8.16 7.98 -29.42
CA GLU A 243 -8.90 7.85 -28.17
C GLU A 243 -8.92 9.21 -27.49
N LYS A 244 -10.09 9.85 -27.49
CA LYS A 244 -10.48 10.74 -26.41
C LYS A 244 -10.35 9.93 -25.12
N THR A 245 -9.19 10.00 -24.47
CA THR A 245 -8.99 9.35 -23.19
C THR A 245 -10.01 9.94 -22.22
N ASN A 246 -10.94 9.11 -21.76
CA ASN A 246 -11.83 9.47 -20.68
C ASN A 246 -10.96 9.88 -19.49
N TRP A 247 -10.88 11.18 -19.21
CA TRP A 247 -10.21 11.78 -18.05
C TRP A 247 -10.81 11.33 -16.70
N ILE A 248 -11.81 10.45 -16.74
CA ILE A 248 -12.69 10.07 -15.64
C ILE A 248 -12.04 9.00 -14.73
N LYS A 249 -10.95 8.33 -15.13
CA LYS A 249 -10.28 7.29 -14.33
C LYS A 249 -8.77 7.54 -14.22
N ILE A 250 -8.37 8.36 -13.25
CA ILE A 250 -6.96 8.67 -12.97
C ILE A 250 -6.47 7.72 -11.86
N PRO A 251 -5.66 6.69 -12.17
CA PRO A 251 -4.99 5.91 -11.14
C PRO A 251 -3.81 6.74 -10.59
N VAL A 252 -3.66 6.73 -9.27
CA VAL A 252 -2.57 7.42 -8.58
C VAL A 252 -1.70 6.40 -7.87
N CYS A 253 -0.40 6.45 -8.13
CA CYS A 253 0.61 5.66 -7.44
C CYS A 253 1.20 6.46 -6.27
N LEU A 254 1.33 5.84 -5.11
CA LEU A 254 1.95 6.41 -3.91
C LEU A 254 3.19 5.62 -3.50
N GLN A 255 4.20 6.35 -3.02
CA GLN A 255 5.43 5.78 -2.48
C GLN A 255 6.09 6.73 -1.48
N SER A 256 6.69 6.15 -0.44
CA SER A 256 7.55 6.78 0.57
C SER A 256 9.05 6.54 0.32
#